data_AF-A0A6S6U2Y5-F1
#
_entry.id   AF-A0A6S6U2Y5-F1
#
_cell.length_a   1.000
_cell.length_b   1.000
_cell.length_c   1.000
_cell.angle_alpha   90.00
_cell.angle_beta   90.00
_cell.angle_gamma   90.00
#
_symmetry.space_group_name_H-M   'P 1'
#
loop_
_entity.id
_entity.type
_entity.pdbx_description
1 polymer ?
#
loop_
_entity_poly.entity_id
_entity_poly.type
_entity_poly.pdbx_seq_one_letter_code
_entity_poly.pdbx_strand_id
1 'polypeptide(L)' 'AKFTPKEKEQYEESLKYYRDLKNVVDASKEEGKEEGKIEGKIEVAKEMKTDGISIGKIVKYTGLSKEEIQAL' A
#
# COMPACT_ATOMS: atom_id res chain seq x y z
N ALA A 1 39.60 6.19 18.81
CA ALA A 1 38.91 5.86 20.07
C ALA A 1 38.12 4.57 19.87
N LYS A 2 38.21 3.60 20.78
CA LYS A 2 37.36 2.40 20.77
C LYS A 2 36.24 2.66 21.77
N PHE A 3 34.98 2.61 21.32
CA PHE A 3 33.81 2.74 22.20
C PHE A 3 33.90 1.75 23.36
N THR A 4 33.50 2.18 24.56
CA THR A 4 33.36 1.25 25.68
C THR A 4 32.23 0.25 25.39
N PRO A 5 32.24 -0.95 25.99
CA PRO A 5 31.22 -1.98 25.72
C PRO A 5 29.79 -1.46 25.89
N LYS A 6 29.56 -0.59 26.87
CA LYS A 6 28.26 0.03 27.16
C LYS A 6 27.85 1.06 26.10
N GLU A 7 28.78 1.87 25.61
CA GLU A 7 28.49 2.82 24.52
C GLU A 7 28.20 2.09 23.20
N LYS A 8 28.87 0.96 22.95
CA LYS A 8 28.60 0.11 21.78
C LYS A 8 27.21 -0.52 21.85
N GLU A 9 26.82 -1.03 23.01
CA GLU A 9 25.48 -1.59 23.26
C GLU A 9 24.38 -0.55 23.07
N GLN A 10 24.51 0.64 23.67
CA GLN A 10 23.54 1.72 23.51
C GLN A 10 23.45 2.20 22.04
N TYR A 11 24.58 2.24 21.34
CA TYR A 11 24.60 2.57 19.92
C TYR A 11 23.87 1.50 19.08
N GLU A 12 24.09 0.22 19.35
CA GLU A 12 23.40 -0.89 18.69
C GLU A 12 21.90 -0.92 18.98
N GLU A 13 21.48 -0.65 20.22
CA GLU A 13 20.06 -0.51 20.57
C GLU A 13 19.39 0.66 19.85
N SER A 14 20.05 1.82 19.78
CA SER A 14 19.53 2.98 19.06
C SER A 14 19.36 2.71 17.56
N LEU A 15 20.31 1.98 16.95
CA LEU A 15 20.25 1.57 15.56
C LEU A 15 19.14 0.54 15.33
N LYS A 16 18.92 -0.37 16.27
CA LYS A 16 17.82 -1.35 16.21
C LYS A 16 16.47 -0.63 16.24
N TYR A 17 16.28 0.28 17.19
CA TYR A 17 15.06 1.08 17.30
C TYR A 17 14.77 1.89 16.03
N TYR A 18 15.80 2.53 15.46
CA TYR A 18 15.66 3.26 14.21
C TYR A 18 15.26 2.35 13.02
N ARG A 19 15.81 1.13 12.95
CA ARG A 19 15.45 0.15 11.92
C ARG A 19 14.01 -0.33 12.08
N ASP A 20 13.60 -0.65 13.30
CA ASP A 20 12.23 -1.11 13.57
C ASP A 20 11.21 -0.02 13.19
N LEU A 21 11.47 1.23 13.59
CA LEU A 21 10.63 2.37 13.19
C LEU A 21 10.57 2.56 11.68
N LYS A 22 11.73 2.49 11.01
CA LYS A 22 11.80 2.65 9.55
C LYS A 22 10.99 1.56 8.84
N ASN A 23 11.12 0.31 9.28
CA ASN A 23 10.39 -0.81 8.69
C ASN A 23 8.88 -0.66 8.86
N VAL A 24 8.41 -0.23 10.04
CA VAL A 24 6.98 0.04 10.27
C VAL A 24 6.47 1.15 9.36
N VAL A 25 7.20 2.26 9.25
CA VAL A 25 6.80 3.40 8.42
C VAL A 25 6.80 3.06 6.93
N ASP A 26 7.82 2.33 6.46
CA ASP A 26 7.91 1.91 5.07
C ASP A 26 6.78 0.94 4.71
N ALA A 27 6.48 -0.04 5.59
CA ALA A 27 5.37 -0.97 5.41
C ALA A 27 4.02 -0.24 5.36
N SER A 28 3.71 0.61 6.35
CA SER A 28 2.43 1.34 6.39
C SER A 28 2.23 2.26 5.18
N LYS A 29 3.32 2.81 4.62
CA LYS A 29 3.26 3.66 3.42
C LYS A 29 3.03 2.85 2.15
N GLU A 30 3.56 1.63 2.08
CA GLU A 30 3.34 0.73 0.95
C GLU A 30 1.90 0.22 0.95
N GLU A 31 1.42 -0.26 2.10
CA GLU A 31 0.03 -0.71 2.30
C GLU A 31 -0.97 0.40 1.95
N GLY A 32 -0.82 1.60 2.51
CA GLY A 32 -1.74 2.70 2.22
C GLY A 32 -1.73 3.16 0.75
N LYS A 33 -0.62 2.99 0.03
CA LYS A 33 -0.57 3.27 -1.42
C LYS A 33 -1.26 2.19 -2.24
N GLU A 34 -1.16 0.94 -1.82
CA GLU A 34 -1.79 -0.19 -2.49
C GLU A 34 -3.30 -0.16 -2.26
N GLU A 35 -3.75 0.04 -1.03
CA GLU A 35 -5.16 0.23 -0.67
C GLU A 35 -5.78 1.40 -1.45
N GLY A 36 -5.15 2.58 -1.44
CA GLY A 36 -5.69 3.74 -2.16
C GLY A 36 -5.76 3.56 -3.69
N LYS A 37 -4.86 2.76 -4.28
CA LYS A 37 -4.93 2.40 -5.70
C LYS A 37 -6.09 1.45 -6.00
N ILE A 38 -6.36 0.50 -5.10
CA ILE A 38 -7.46 -0.46 -5.24
C ILE A 38 -8.79 0.26 -5.07
N GLU A 39 -8.95 1.07 -4.02
CA GLU A 39 -10.16 1.87 -3.77
C GLU A 39 -10.47 2.80 -4.95
N GLY A 40 -9.48 3.52 -5.47
CA GLY A 40 -9.66 4.39 -6.62
C GLY A 40 -10.10 3.65 -7.89
N LYS A 41 -9.60 2.43 -8.13
CA LYS A 41 -10.06 1.59 -9.26
C LYS A 41 -11.51 1.14 -9.08
N ILE A 42 -11.90 0.83 -7.85
CA ILE A 42 -13.26 0.40 -7.50
C ILE A 42 -14.25 1.56 -7.68
N GLU A 43 -13.94 2.76 -7.17
CA GLU A 43 -14.78 3.94 -7.36
C GLU A 43 -15.00 4.24 -8.84
N VAL A 44 -13.91 4.30 -9.62
CA VAL A 44 -14.02 4.54 -11.07
C VAL A 44 -14.84 3.45 -11.76
N ALA A 45 -14.64 2.18 -11.41
CA ALA A 45 -15.43 1.09 -11.98
C ALA A 45 -16.92 1.19 -11.63
N LYS A 46 -17.24 1.63 -10.40
CA LYS A 46 -18.61 1.84 -9.94
C LYS A 46 -19.28 2.99 -10.68
N GLU A 47 -18.62 4.13 -10.84
CA GLU A 47 -19.12 5.26 -11.64
C GLU A 47 -19.31 4.87 -13.11
N MET A 48 -18.35 4.17 -13.70
CA MET A 48 -18.49 3.68 -15.09
C MET A 48 -19.68 2.73 -15.24
N LYS A 49 -19.96 1.90 -14.24
CA LYS A 49 -21.13 1.00 -14.22
C LYS A 49 -22.43 1.79 -14.12
N THR A 50 -22.49 2.83 -13.28
CA THR A 50 -23.67 3.71 -13.19
C THR A 50 -23.92 4.51 -14.47
N ASP A 51 -22.85 4.89 -15.16
CA ASP A 51 -22.92 5.58 -16.47
C ASP A 51 -23.31 4.64 -17.63
N GLY A 52 -23.56 3.36 -17.36
CA GLY A 52 -23.96 2.39 -18.36
C GLY A 52 -22.83 1.96 -19.31
N ILE A 53 -21.57 2.18 -18.93
CA ILE A 53 -20.43 1.70 -19.71
C ILE A 53 -20.40 0.16 -19.67
N SER A 54 -20.18 -0.45 -20.84
CA SER A 54 -20.06 -1.90 -20.95
C SER A 54 -18.95 -2.45 -20.04
N ILE A 55 -19.23 -3.52 -19.31
CA ILE A 55 -18.28 -4.20 -18.40
C ILE A 55 -16.93 -4.46 -19.10
N GLY A 56 -16.92 -4.85 -20.38
CA GLY A 56 -15.68 -5.08 -21.12
C GLY A 56 -14.77 -3.85 -21.26
N LYS A 57 -15.34 -2.64 -21.34
CA LYS A 57 -14.56 -1.39 -21.32
C LYS A 57 -14.06 -1.08 -19.91
N ILE A 58 -14.88 -1.32 -18.90
CA ILE A 58 -14.50 -1.11 -17.50
C ILE A 58 -13.30 -2.00 -17.16
N VAL A 59 -13.35 -3.29 -17.47
CA VAL A 59 -12.23 -4.24 -17.33
C VAL A 59 -10.96 -3.71 -18.01
N LYS A 60 -11.09 -3.19 -19.24
CA LYS A 60 -9.95 -2.67 -20.00
C LYS A 60 -9.28 -1.46 -19.35
N TYR A 61 -10.06 -0.56 -18.75
CA TYR A 61 -9.54 0.70 -18.19
C TYR A 61 -9.15 0.60 -16.71
N THR A 62 -9.89 -0.16 -15.91
CA THR A 62 -9.62 -0.29 -14.46
C THR A 62 -8.69 -1.48 -14.16
N GLY A 63 -8.61 -2.45 -15.08
CA GLY A 63 -7.86 -3.69 -14.91
C GLY A 63 -8.50 -4.66 -13.92
N LEU A 64 -9.73 -4.37 -13.46
CA LEU A 64 -10.51 -5.27 -12.61
C LEU A 64 -11.10 -6.41 -13.44
N SER A 65 -11.28 -7.55 -12.80
CA SER A 65 -11.97 -8.69 -13.41
C SER A 65 -13.46 -8.39 -13.63
N LYS A 66 -14.09 -9.12 -14.55
CA LYS A 66 -15.54 -9.00 -14.78
C LYS A 66 -16.34 -9.33 -13.53
N GLU A 67 -15.87 -10.30 -12.76
CA GLU A 67 -16.49 -10.75 -11.51
C GLU A 67 -16.47 -9.65 -10.45
N GLU A 68 -15.33 -8.98 -10.28
CA GLU A 68 -15.21 -7.83 -9.38
C GLU A 68 -16.18 -6.72 -9.79
N ILE A 69 -16.21 -6.33 -11.07
CA ILE A 69 -17.11 -5.28 -11.56
C ILE A 69 -18.60 -5.67 -11.44
N GLN A 70 -18.93 -6.96 -11.58
CA GLN A 70 -20.29 -7.45 -11.37
C GLN A 70 -20.71 -7.40 -9.90
N ALA A 71 -19.76 -7.63 -8.99
CA ALA A 71 -19.97 -7.57 -7.53
C ALA A 71 -20.02 -6.14 -6.95
N LEU A 72 -19.51 -5.13 -7.67
CA LEU A 72 -19.63 -3.69 -7.33
C LEU A 72 -21.06 -3.15 -7.43
#